data_AF-A0A4Y7TZQ1-F1
#
_entry.id   AF-A0A4Y7TZQ1-F1
#
_cell.length_a   1.000
_cell.length_b   1.000
_cell.length_c   1.000
_cell.angle_alpha   90.00
_cell.angle_beta   90.00
_cell.angle_gamma   90.00
#
_symmetry.space_group_name_H-M   'P 1'
#
loop_
_entity.id
_entity.type
_entity.pdbx_description
1 polymer ?
#
loop_
_entity_poly.entity_id
_entity_poly.type
_entity_poly.pdbx_seq_one_letter_code
_entity_poly.pdbx_strand_id
1 'polypeptide(L)'
;MAGNAYALRGLPNWYDVDDAWNTSFPFGWEEGEGFRGHVFLSSDNNTIVLSIKGTTVQGPTSRLDKYNDNLLFSCCCARHAWVMRTVCDCFGSGWKCDDRCLSDALIQDSLFYSVGTKLIDDLIHIYPNANLWLVGHSLGGALASLLGATYGLPAIAFESPGERLAAQRLHLPMPPTEVPPPEEESISPALRSVLHRLPILEMFLGNPRVPRAPPPPPPHAASITHVYHTADPIPFGTCNGPYSICATGGYALETKCHLGKSIILDTVNRMKWLVDVRKHVIKQVVQLLDMPEEGEDGVDWGEEGGGDDDDDDDEPDPCKGGDWCLQQRVLSTLRGWDSVVPGGWGPGRGKKNKKKKGGDGDEKKPISNRVPKPIIESDCVDCFRWEFGSYKDELKAQS
;
A
#
# COMPACT_ATOMS: atom_id res chain seq x y z
N MET A 1 -17.24 0.00 -1.81
CA MET A 1 -17.05 0.57 -3.16
C MET A 1 -15.91 -0.07 -3.96
N ALA A 2 -14.70 -0.24 -3.41
CA ALA A 2 -13.60 -0.91 -4.12
C ALA A 2 -13.98 -2.33 -4.59
N GLY A 3 -14.67 -3.11 -3.75
CA GLY A 3 -15.21 -4.43 -4.14
C GLY A 3 -16.22 -4.39 -5.29
N ASN A 4 -17.02 -3.33 -5.39
CA ASN A 4 -18.00 -3.15 -6.46
C ASN A 4 -17.35 -2.83 -7.82
N ALA A 5 -16.06 -2.48 -7.86
CA ALA A 5 -15.36 -2.32 -9.13
C ALA A 5 -15.32 -3.61 -9.97
N TYR A 6 -15.56 -4.77 -9.35
CA TYR A 6 -15.50 -6.09 -9.97
C TYR A 6 -16.86 -6.65 -10.42
N ALA A 7 -17.96 -5.95 -10.20
CA ALA A 7 -19.29 -6.44 -10.56
C ALA A 7 -20.20 -5.30 -11.03
N LEU A 8 -21.11 -5.59 -11.96
CA LEU A 8 -22.22 -4.70 -12.26
C LEU A 8 -23.28 -4.79 -11.17
N ARG A 9 -24.03 -3.69 -10.99
CA ARG A 9 -25.14 -3.62 -10.04
C ARG A 9 -26.20 -4.69 -10.35
N GLY A 10 -26.71 -5.34 -9.30
CA GLY A 10 -27.69 -6.43 -9.41
C GLY A 10 -27.08 -7.83 -9.60
N LEU A 11 -25.75 -7.94 -9.71
CA LEU A 11 -25.06 -9.24 -9.67
C LEU A 11 -24.76 -9.68 -8.23
N PRO A 12 -24.61 -10.99 -7.95
CA PRO A 12 -24.43 -11.51 -6.58
C PRO A 12 -23.20 -10.98 -5.82
N ASN A 13 -22.20 -10.46 -6.53
CA ASN A 13 -20.96 -9.94 -5.93
C ASN A 13 -20.97 -8.41 -5.78
N TRP A 14 -22.13 -7.78 -5.96
CA TRP A 14 -22.34 -6.35 -5.68
C TRP A 14 -22.66 -6.17 -4.19
N TYR A 15 -21.91 -5.29 -3.53
CA TYR A 15 -22.14 -4.87 -2.15
C TYR A 15 -23.05 -3.65 -2.12
N ASP A 16 -24.10 -3.72 -1.32
CA ASP A 16 -24.87 -2.53 -0.96
C ASP A 16 -24.01 -1.68 -0.02
N VAL A 17 -23.91 -0.38 -0.31
CA VAL A 17 -22.99 0.53 0.39
C VAL A 17 -23.76 1.31 1.45
N ASP A 18 -24.45 2.37 1.05
CA ASP A 18 -25.30 3.20 1.90
C ASP A 18 -26.27 3.97 0.99
N ASP A 19 -27.40 4.40 1.52
CA ASP A 19 -28.43 5.13 0.77
C ASP A 19 -27.90 6.44 0.14
N ALA A 20 -26.86 7.04 0.72
CA ALA A 20 -26.17 8.20 0.19
C ALA A 20 -25.42 7.92 -1.14
N TRP A 21 -25.23 6.65 -1.51
CA TRP A 21 -24.46 6.22 -2.69
C TRP A 21 -25.28 5.42 -3.69
N ASN A 22 -26.57 5.72 -3.75
CA ASN A 22 -27.52 5.05 -4.63
C ASN A 22 -27.26 5.29 -6.13
N THR A 23 -26.49 6.31 -6.52
CA THR A 23 -26.16 6.59 -7.93
C THR A 23 -24.75 6.11 -8.27
N SER A 24 -24.61 5.21 -9.25
CA SER A 24 -23.30 4.77 -9.75
C SER A 24 -23.30 4.51 -11.24
N PHE A 25 -22.22 4.88 -11.93
CA PHE A 25 -22.03 4.70 -13.37
C PHE A 25 -20.89 3.72 -13.65
N PRO A 26 -21.13 2.58 -14.33
CA PRO A 26 -20.06 1.69 -14.77
C PRO A 26 -19.27 2.30 -15.94
N PHE A 27 -17.97 2.04 -16.01
CA PHE A 27 -17.16 2.32 -17.20
C PHE A 27 -16.29 1.11 -17.59
N GLY A 28 -15.99 0.98 -18.88
CA GLY A 28 -15.16 -0.10 -19.42
C GLY A 28 -15.80 -1.49 -19.43
N TRP A 29 -17.09 -1.58 -19.07
CA TRP A 29 -17.85 -2.84 -19.00
C TRP A 29 -18.45 -3.28 -20.34
N GLU A 30 -18.28 -2.47 -21.39
CA GLU A 30 -18.59 -2.80 -22.78
C GLU A 30 -17.75 -4.02 -23.27
N GLU A 31 -18.12 -4.60 -24.42
CA GLU A 31 -17.43 -5.78 -24.96
C GLU A 31 -15.92 -5.52 -25.19
N GLY A 32 -15.07 -6.35 -24.56
CA GLY A 32 -13.62 -6.32 -24.75
C GLY A 32 -12.78 -6.43 -23.47
N GLU A 33 -11.46 -6.45 -23.64
CA GLU A 33 -10.50 -6.31 -22.54
C GLU A 33 -10.29 -4.81 -22.26
N GLY A 34 -10.21 -4.36 -21.00
CA GLY A 34 -10.00 -2.93 -20.75
C GLY A 34 -10.05 -2.47 -19.29
N PHE A 35 -9.72 -1.19 -19.13
CA PHE A 35 -9.77 -0.46 -17.86
C PHE A 35 -11.23 -0.31 -17.40
N ARG A 36 -11.52 -0.80 -16.20
CA ARG A 36 -12.90 -0.98 -15.71
C ARG A 36 -13.09 -0.41 -14.32
N GLY A 37 -14.33 -0.13 -13.98
CA GLY A 37 -14.69 0.31 -12.65
C GLY A 37 -16.04 0.98 -12.60
N HIS A 38 -16.23 1.78 -11.54
CA HIS A 38 -17.46 2.50 -11.27
C HIS A 38 -17.17 3.90 -10.74
N VAL A 39 -18.01 4.85 -11.12
CA VAL A 39 -18.06 6.19 -10.54
C VAL A 39 -19.29 6.24 -9.63
N PHE A 40 -19.08 6.45 -8.34
CA PHE A 40 -20.16 6.64 -7.36
C PHE A 40 -20.38 8.14 -7.14
N LEU A 41 -21.63 8.58 -7.20
CA LEU A 41 -22.03 9.96 -6.96
C LEU A 41 -22.85 10.01 -5.67
N SER A 42 -22.44 10.88 -4.74
CA SER A 42 -23.19 11.10 -3.50
C SER A 42 -24.56 11.71 -3.78
N SER A 43 -25.56 11.42 -2.94
CA SER A 43 -26.93 11.93 -3.11
C SER A 43 -27.04 13.46 -3.08
N ASP A 44 -26.08 14.15 -2.46
CA ASP A 44 -25.98 15.62 -2.43
C ASP A 44 -25.18 16.20 -3.61
N ASN A 45 -24.68 15.35 -4.52
CA ASN A 45 -23.84 15.68 -5.67
C ASN A 45 -22.52 16.42 -5.34
N ASN A 46 -22.07 16.39 -4.09
CA ASN A 46 -20.85 17.07 -3.66
C ASN A 46 -19.61 16.19 -3.65
N THR A 47 -19.77 14.85 -3.74
CA THR A 47 -18.64 13.92 -3.70
C THR A 47 -18.78 12.84 -4.76
N ILE A 48 -17.68 12.55 -5.41
CA ILE A 48 -17.54 11.51 -6.40
C ILE A 48 -16.44 10.56 -5.95
N VAL A 49 -16.72 9.27 -6.04
CA VAL A 49 -15.72 8.23 -5.77
C VAL A 49 -15.49 7.44 -7.05
N LEU A 50 -14.30 7.60 -7.62
CA LEU A 50 -13.83 6.76 -8.73
C LEU A 50 -13.24 5.47 -8.17
N SER A 51 -13.96 4.37 -8.40
CA SER A 51 -13.58 3.02 -7.99
C SER A 51 -12.97 2.27 -9.17
N ILE A 52 -11.68 1.96 -9.10
CA ILE A 52 -10.91 1.33 -10.17
C ILE A 52 -10.81 -0.18 -9.92
N LYS A 53 -11.17 -0.97 -10.94
CA LYS A 53 -11.08 -2.43 -10.89
C LYS A 53 -9.62 -2.85 -10.95
N GLY A 54 -9.24 -3.79 -10.08
CA GLY A 54 -7.95 -4.45 -10.18
C GLY A 54 -7.98 -5.72 -11.04
N THR A 55 -7.03 -6.61 -10.74
CA THR A 55 -6.75 -7.76 -11.59
C THR A 55 -7.80 -8.85 -11.52
N THR A 56 -8.12 -9.44 -12.67
CA THR A 56 -8.92 -10.65 -12.78
C THR A 56 -8.04 -11.81 -13.26
N VAL A 57 -7.93 -12.87 -12.46
CA VAL A 57 -7.07 -14.04 -12.78
C VAL A 57 -7.58 -14.79 -14.01
N GLN A 58 -8.90 -14.94 -14.13
CA GLN A 58 -9.56 -15.59 -15.25
C GLN A 58 -10.75 -14.76 -15.70
N GLY A 59 -10.76 -14.35 -16.96
CA GLY A 59 -11.83 -13.53 -17.50
C GLY A 59 -11.38 -12.66 -18.68
N PRO A 60 -12.30 -11.87 -19.24
CA PRO A 60 -12.06 -11.09 -20.43
C PRO A 60 -11.00 -9.99 -20.24
N THR A 61 -10.73 -9.50 -19.02
CA THR A 61 -9.69 -8.48 -18.81
C THR A 61 -8.33 -9.06 -18.40
N SER A 62 -8.26 -10.36 -18.13
CA SER A 62 -7.12 -11.00 -17.44
C SER A 62 -5.77 -10.78 -18.13
N ARG A 63 -5.74 -10.68 -19.46
CA ARG A 63 -4.50 -10.46 -20.22
C ARG A 63 -3.95 -9.05 -20.03
N LEU A 64 -4.78 -8.02 -20.20
CA LEU A 64 -4.37 -6.63 -20.02
C LEU A 64 -4.10 -6.30 -18.54
N ASP A 65 -4.88 -6.85 -17.62
CA ASP A 65 -4.65 -6.71 -16.19
C ASP A 65 -3.23 -7.20 -15.85
N LYS A 66 -2.90 -8.44 -16.25
CA LYS A 66 -1.58 -9.05 -16.03
C LYS A 66 -0.44 -8.30 -16.72
N TYR A 67 -0.68 -7.74 -17.91
CA TYR A 67 0.32 -6.92 -18.59
C TYR A 67 0.67 -5.68 -17.77
N ASN A 68 -0.34 -4.94 -17.28
CA ASN A 68 -0.13 -3.75 -16.46
C ASN A 68 0.46 -4.09 -15.09
N ASP A 69 0.05 -5.20 -14.45
CA ASP A 69 0.67 -5.69 -13.21
C ASP A 69 2.17 -5.88 -13.37
N ASN A 70 2.56 -6.60 -14.43
CA ASN A 70 3.96 -6.90 -14.71
C ASN A 70 4.74 -5.66 -15.14
N LEU A 71 4.12 -4.71 -15.84
CA LEU A 71 4.77 -3.47 -16.25
C LEU A 71 5.03 -2.54 -15.05
N LEU A 72 4.04 -2.40 -14.16
CA LEU A 72 4.09 -1.49 -13.02
C LEU A 72 4.92 -2.05 -11.85
N PHE A 73 4.77 -3.34 -11.53
CA PHE A 73 5.23 -3.87 -10.24
C PHE A 73 6.42 -4.82 -10.33
N SER A 74 6.95 -5.07 -11.52
CA SER A 74 8.20 -5.81 -11.69
C SER A 74 9.42 -4.90 -11.69
N CYS A 75 10.55 -5.46 -11.27
CA CYS A 75 11.81 -4.74 -11.23
C CYS A 75 12.36 -4.47 -12.63
N CYS A 76 12.26 -5.45 -13.54
CA CYS A 76 12.74 -5.32 -14.92
C CYS A 76 11.90 -6.16 -15.88
N CYS A 77 10.78 -5.60 -16.35
CA CYS A 77 9.94 -6.17 -17.42
C CYS A 77 9.50 -7.63 -17.19
N ALA A 78 9.27 -8.04 -15.94
CA ALA A 78 8.90 -9.41 -15.54
C ALA A 78 9.93 -10.50 -15.94
N ARG A 79 11.20 -10.14 -16.14
CA ARG A 79 12.25 -11.06 -16.60
C ARG A 79 12.58 -12.18 -15.60
N HIS A 80 12.38 -11.94 -14.31
CA HIS A 80 12.82 -12.86 -13.26
C HIS A 80 11.96 -14.14 -13.15
N ALA A 81 10.83 -14.21 -13.84
CA ALA A 81 10.06 -15.41 -13.95
C ALA A 81 10.43 -16.20 -15.21
N TRP A 82 11.28 -17.22 -15.02
CA TRP A 82 11.56 -18.34 -15.93
C TRP A 82 10.40 -18.85 -16.82
N VAL A 83 9.13 -18.61 -16.45
CA VAL A 83 7.92 -19.06 -17.16
C VAL A 83 7.21 -17.92 -17.95
N MET A 84 7.66 -16.67 -17.86
CA MET A 84 6.94 -15.50 -18.38
C MET A 84 7.55 -14.89 -19.63
N ARG A 85 6.68 -14.37 -20.51
CA ARG A 85 7.07 -13.43 -21.57
C ARG A 85 7.32 -12.07 -20.93
N THR A 86 8.42 -11.43 -21.29
CA THR A 86 8.72 -10.08 -20.84
C THR A 86 7.69 -9.09 -21.39
N VAL A 87 7.33 -8.09 -20.59
CA VAL A 87 6.33 -7.06 -20.98
C VAL A 87 6.95 -5.87 -21.73
N CYS A 88 8.25 -5.68 -21.55
CA CYS A 88 9.09 -4.73 -22.28
C CYS A 88 10.45 -5.36 -22.55
N ASP A 89 11.24 -4.73 -23.41
CA ASP A 89 12.54 -5.22 -23.83
C ASP A 89 13.70 -4.48 -23.14
N CYS A 90 13.46 -3.77 -22.04
CA CYS A 90 14.43 -2.90 -21.33
C CYS A 90 15.56 -3.65 -20.58
N PHE A 91 15.51 -4.98 -20.59
CA PHE A 91 16.54 -5.81 -19.98
C PHE A 91 17.88 -5.67 -20.71
N GLY A 92 18.95 -5.48 -19.94
CA GLY A 92 20.33 -5.47 -20.43
C GLY A 92 20.98 -6.85 -20.34
N SER A 93 22.11 -6.93 -19.62
CA SER A 93 22.82 -8.19 -19.34
C SER A 93 22.94 -8.43 -17.84
N GLY A 94 22.90 -9.70 -17.41
CA GLY A 94 22.97 -10.05 -15.98
C GLY A 94 21.78 -9.51 -15.19
N TRP A 95 22.06 -8.69 -14.17
CA TRP A 95 21.07 -8.00 -13.33
C TRP A 95 20.91 -6.52 -13.69
N LYS A 96 21.20 -6.15 -14.94
CA LYS A 96 21.12 -4.77 -15.43
C LYS A 96 19.81 -4.51 -16.16
N CYS A 97 19.18 -3.38 -15.85
CA CYS A 97 17.98 -2.92 -16.54
C CYS A 97 18.09 -1.44 -16.92
N ASP A 98 17.65 -1.10 -18.13
CA ASP A 98 17.73 0.25 -18.64
C ASP A 98 16.62 1.14 -18.03
N ASP A 99 17.04 2.16 -17.27
CA ASP A 99 16.12 3.00 -16.47
C ASP A 99 15.27 3.94 -17.34
N ARG A 100 15.87 4.49 -18.39
CA ARG A 100 15.16 5.36 -19.36
C ARG A 100 14.10 4.56 -20.11
N CYS A 101 14.48 3.39 -20.62
CA CYS A 101 13.56 2.48 -21.28
C CYS A 101 12.41 2.07 -20.37
N LEU A 102 12.67 1.78 -19.09
CA LEU A 102 11.60 1.44 -18.13
C LEU A 102 10.61 2.58 -17.93
N SER A 103 11.12 3.81 -17.80
CA SER A 103 10.30 5.01 -17.66
C SER A 103 9.47 5.26 -18.93
N ASP A 104 10.09 5.12 -20.11
CA ASP A 104 9.42 5.24 -21.40
C ASP A 104 8.35 4.17 -21.62
N ALA A 105 8.65 2.91 -21.29
CA ALA A 105 7.70 1.79 -21.38
C ALA A 105 6.51 2.02 -20.46
N LEU A 106 6.73 2.54 -19.26
CA LEU A 106 5.65 2.93 -18.36
C LEU A 106 4.80 4.05 -18.93
N ILE A 107 5.34 5.02 -19.64
CA ILE A 107 4.52 6.10 -20.20
C ILE A 107 3.78 5.64 -21.48
N GLN A 108 4.46 4.90 -22.35
CA GLN A 108 3.96 4.55 -23.68
C GLN A 108 3.01 3.34 -23.64
N ASP A 109 3.33 2.33 -22.82
CA ASP A 109 2.62 1.06 -22.82
C ASP A 109 1.67 0.89 -21.62
N SER A 110 1.65 1.82 -20.64
CA SER A 110 0.66 1.78 -19.55
C SER A 110 -0.72 2.20 -20.02
N LEU A 111 -1.42 1.25 -20.63
CA LEU A 111 -2.79 1.43 -21.08
C LEU A 111 -3.71 1.90 -19.94
N PHE A 112 -3.50 1.41 -18.71
CA PHE A 112 -4.40 1.71 -17.60
C PHE A 112 -4.13 3.05 -16.93
N TYR A 113 -2.85 3.40 -16.72
CA TYR A 113 -2.51 4.69 -16.14
C TYR A 113 -2.93 5.85 -17.07
N SER A 114 -2.62 5.75 -18.37
CA SER A 114 -3.00 6.76 -19.37
C SER A 114 -4.51 6.88 -19.61
N VAL A 115 -5.29 5.80 -19.45
CA VAL A 115 -6.75 5.86 -19.48
C VAL A 115 -7.29 6.50 -18.20
N GLY A 116 -6.69 6.19 -17.05
CA GLY A 116 -7.05 6.75 -15.75
C GLY A 116 -6.90 8.26 -15.68
N THR A 117 -5.81 8.84 -16.22
CA THR A 117 -5.61 10.29 -16.24
C THR A 117 -6.71 10.99 -17.05
N LYS A 118 -7.01 10.51 -18.25
CA LYS A 118 -8.09 11.04 -19.09
C LYS A 118 -9.46 10.98 -18.41
N LEU A 119 -9.73 9.87 -17.71
CA LEU A 119 -11.00 9.72 -16.98
C LEU A 119 -11.12 10.73 -15.84
N ILE A 120 -10.03 11.00 -15.11
CA ILE A 120 -10.02 12.02 -14.06
C ILE A 120 -10.23 13.42 -14.66
N ASP A 121 -9.56 13.74 -15.76
CA ASP A 121 -9.75 15.01 -16.47
C ASP A 121 -11.24 15.21 -16.85
N ASP A 122 -11.87 14.17 -17.42
CA ASP A 122 -13.29 14.19 -17.77
C ASP A 122 -14.19 14.38 -16.53
N LEU A 123 -13.90 13.67 -15.43
CA LEU A 123 -14.69 13.79 -14.20
C LEU A 123 -14.59 15.18 -13.57
N ILE A 124 -13.40 15.76 -13.53
CA ILE A 124 -13.18 17.13 -13.05
C ILE A 124 -13.92 18.13 -13.95
N HIS A 125 -13.95 17.89 -15.26
CA HIS A 125 -14.67 18.75 -16.20
C HIS A 125 -16.20 18.67 -16.04
N ILE A 126 -16.74 17.46 -15.86
CA ILE A 126 -18.18 17.22 -15.73
C ILE A 126 -18.70 17.66 -14.34
N TYR A 127 -17.89 17.50 -13.30
CA TYR A 127 -18.25 17.78 -11.91
C TYR A 127 -17.27 18.74 -11.22
N PRO A 128 -17.15 19.99 -11.69
CA PRO A 128 -16.11 20.92 -11.26
C PRO A 128 -16.19 21.35 -9.79
N ASN A 129 -17.34 21.16 -9.14
CA ASN A 129 -17.56 21.54 -7.75
C ASN A 129 -17.59 20.35 -6.79
N ALA A 130 -17.44 19.11 -7.28
CA ALA A 130 -17.49 17.93 -6.45
C ALA A 130 -16.09 17.55 -5.95
N ASN A 131 -16.01 17.01 -4.75
CA ASN A 131 -14.80 16.39 -4.22
C ASN A 131 -14.59 15.04 -4.89
N LEU A 132 -13.44 14.80 -5.51
CA LEU A 132 -13.12 13.53 -6.16
C LEU A 132 -12.20 12.67 -5.28
N TRP A 133 -12.64 11.46 -4.97
CA TRP A 133 -11.88 10.44 -4.25
C TRP A 133 -11.59 9.25 -5.15
N LEU A 134 -10.41 8.66 -4.96
CA LEU A 134 -9.97 7.48 -5.70
C LEU A 134 -9.97 6.28 -4.76
N VAL A 135 -10.54 5.16 -5.19
CA VAL A 135 -10.45 3.90 -4.45
C VAL A 135 -10.18 2.75 -5.40
N GLY A 136 -9.51 1.73 -4.89
CA GLY A 136 -9.26 0.53 -5.67
C GLY A 136 -8.67 -0.59 -4.84
N HIS A 137 -8.66 -1.77 -5.43
CA HIS A 137 -8.08 -2.97 -4.84
C HIS A 137 -7.01 -3.56 -5.78
N SER A 138 -5.95 -4.14 -5.23
CA SER A 138 -4.88 -4.78 -6.02
C SER A 138 -4.29 -3.78 -7.04
N LEU A 139 -4.16 -4.16 -8.33
CA LEU A 139 -3.79 -3.26 -9.43
C LEU A 139 -4.59 -1.94 -9.44
N GLY A 140 -5.90 -2.00 -9.17
CA GLY A 140 -6.77 -0.83 -9.14
C GLY A 140 -6.46 0.12 -7.98
N GLY A 141 -5.99 -0.42 -6.84
CA GLY A 141 -5.56 0.35 -5.68
C GLY A 141 -4.25 1.09 -5.97
N ALA A 142 -3.28 0.40 -6.55
CA ALA A 142 -2.03 1.01 -6.99
C ALA A 142 -2.27 2.11 -8.05
N LEU A 143 -3.16 1.87 -9.02
CA LEU A 143 -3.56 2.90 -9.99
C LEU A 143 -4.24 4.10 -9.31
N ALA A 144 -5.11 3.87 -8.32
CA ALA A 144 -5.72 4.93 -7.53
C ALA A 144 -4.66 5.75 -6.77
N SER A 145 -3.63 5.11 -6.20
CA SER A 145 -2.49 5.80 -5.56
C SER A 145 -1.71 6.65 -6.56
N LEU A 146 -1.28 6.07 -7.69
CA LEU A 146 -0.53 6.79 -8.73
C LEU A 146 -1.30 8.00 -9.25
N LEU A 147 -2.57 7.82 -9.61
CA LEU A 147 -3.43 8.91 -10.07
C LEU A 147 -3.70 9.94 -8.95
N GLY A 148 -3.82 9.49 -7.70
CA GLY A 148 -3.92 10.35 -6.52
C GLY A 148 -2.71 11.26 -6.39
N ALA A 149 -1.51 10.71 -6.54
CA ALA A 149 -0.26 11.48 -6.54
C ALA A 149 -0.18 12.45 -7.73
N THR A 150 -0.63 12.04 -8.92
CA THR A 150 -0.62 12.89 -10.12
C THR A 150 -1.50 14.13 -9.97
N TYR A 151 -2.70 13.98 -9.42
CA TYR A 151 -3.69 15.07 -9.32
C TYR A 151 -3.80 15.70 -7.92
N GLY A 152 -3.07 15.19 -6.92
CA GLY A 152 -3.21 15.59 -5.52
C GLY A 152 -4.57 15.22 -4.92
N LEU A 153 -5.14 14.09 -5.33
CA LEU A 153 -6.46 13.64 -4.89
C LEU A 153 -6.35 12.65 -3.72
N PRO A 154 -7.35 12.58 -2.83
CA PRO A 154 -7.42 11.55 -1.81
C PRO A 154 -7.61 10.18 -2.44
N ALA A 155 -6.78 9.21 -2.04
CA ALA A 155 -6.81 7.85 -2.57
C ALA A 155 -6.76 6.80 -1.45
N ILE A 156 -7.60 5.78 -1.53
CA ILE A 156 -7.57 4.61 -0.65
C ILE A 156 -7.30 3.36 -1.47
N ALA A 157 -6.14 2.75 -1.24
CA ALA A 157 -5.68 1.56 -1.95
C ALA A 157 -5.76 0.34 -1.03
N PHE A 158 -6.59 -0.64 -1.38
CA PHE A 158 -6.73 -1.88 -0.62
C PHE A 158 -5.85 -2.96 -1.21
N GLU A 159 -5.03 -3.61 -0.38
CA GLU A 159 -4.23 -4.77 -0.77
C GLU A 159 -3.46 -4.53 -2.08
N SER A 160 -2.94 -3.32 -2.31
CA SER A 160 -2.23 -2.97 -3.55
C SER A 160 -0.79 -3.49 -3.51
N PRO A 161 -0.18 -3.87 -4.63
CA PRO A 161 1.27 -3.98 -4.74
C PRO A 161 1.95 -2.62 -4.50
N GLY A 162 3.23 -2.64 -4.11
CA GLY A 162 4.00 -1.42 -3.90
C GLY A 162 4.24 -0.63 -5.19
N GLU A 163 3.61 0.53 -5.33
CA GLU A 163 3.65 1.34 -6.55
C GLU A 163 4.68 2.48 -6.53
N ARG A 164 5.45 2.64 -5.45
CA ARG A 164 6.38 3.77 -5.30
C ARG A 164 7.46 3.80 -6.37
N LEU A 165 7.99 2.64 -6.77
CA LEU A 165 8.97 2.56 -7.86
C LEU A 165 8.36 2.99 -9.20
N ALA A 166 7.10 2.61 -9.46
CA ALA A 166 6.38 3.06 -10.65
C ALA A 166 6.17 4.58 -10.63
N ALA A 167 5.82 5.16 -9.48
CA ALA A 167 5.68 6.60 -9.31
C ALA A 167 7.00 7.35 -9.62
N GLN A 168 8.15 6.83 -9.18
CA GLN A 168 9.46 7.39 -9.49
C GLN A 168 9.75 7.39 -10.99
N ARG A 169 9.47 6.29 -11.68
CA ARG A 169 9.66 6.14 -13.14
C ARG A 169 8.71 7.01 -13.95
N LEU A 170 7.50 7.26 -13.43
CA LEU A 170 6.54 8.21 -13.99
C LEU A 170 6.86 9.67 -13.63
N HIS A 171 7.95 9.91 -12.88
CA HIS A 171 8.37 11.22 -12.39
C HIS A 171 7.28 11.96 -11.59
N LEU A 172 6.50 11.23 -10.80
CA LEU A 172 5.45 11.78 -9.96
C LEU A 172 6.03 12.54 -8.76
N PRO A 173 5.29 13.52 -8.21
CA PRO A 173 5.68 14.21 -6.98
C PRO A 173 5.74 13.24 -5.81
N MET A 174 6.94 12.93 -5.36
CA MET A 174 7.18 12.02 -4.24
C MET A 174 6.90 12.74 -2.92
N PRO A 175 6.38 12.05 -1.89
CA PRO A 175 6.34 12.61 -0.55
C PRO A 175 7.79 12.95 -0.13
N PRO A 176 8.03 14.11 0.51
CA PRO A 176 9.37 14.46 0.96
C PRO A 176 9.86 13.36 1.91
N THR A 177 11.04 12.81 1.63
CA THR A 177 11.83 12.16 2.68
C THR A 177 11.99 13.20 3.78
N GLU A 178 11.68 12.86 5.02
CA GLU A 178 11.85 13.76 6.16
C GLU A 178 13.30 14.27 6.16
N VAL A 179 13.54 15.44 5.56
CA VAL A 179 14.76 16.19 5.79
C VAL A 179 14.63 16.64 7.23
N PRO A 180 15.55 16.27 8.14
CA PRO A 180 15.51 16.79 9.50
C PRO A 180 15.41 18.32 9.40
N PRO A 181 14.57 18.96 10.24
CA PRO A 181 14.39 20.40 10.17
C PRO A 181 15.78 21.06 10.14
N PRO A 182 16.00 22.07 9.27
CA PRO A 182 17.28 22.76 9.25
C PRO A 182 17.56 23.19 10.68
N GLU A 183 18.73 22.80 11.21
CA GLU A 183 19.21 23.26 12.51
C GLU A 183 18.95 24.76 12.57
N GLU A 184 18.13 25.21 13.52
CA GLU A 184 17.87 26.63 13.70
C GLU A 184 19.23 27.32 13.81
N GLU A 185 19.61 28.09 12.79
CA GLU A 185 20.79 28.94 12.86
C GLU A 185 20.60 29.85 14.06
N SER A 186 21.32 29.52 15.13
CA SER A 186 21.28 30.22 16.40
C SER A 186 21.57 31.69 16.14
N ILE A 187 20.54 32.53 16.26
CA ILE A 187 20.70 33.97 16.21
C ILE A 187 21.66 34.33 17.35
N SER A 188 22.81 34.88 16.99
CA SER A 188 23.86 35.24 17.95
C SER A 188 23.30 36.11 19.10
N PRO A 189 23.81 35.96 20.35
CA PRO A 189 23.33 36.71 21.52
C PRO A 189 23.36 38.23 21.33
N ALA A 190 24.16 38.73 20.37
CA ALA A 190 24.30 40.14 20.05
C ALA A 190 23.03 40.76 19.45
N LEU A 191 22.22 40.01 18.68
CA LEU A 191 21.00 40.57 18.05
C LEU A 191 19.83 40.70 19.03
N ARG A 192 19.77 39.85 20.08
CA ARG A 192 18.75 39.97 21.15
C ARG A 192 18.89 41.27 21.95
N SER A 193 20.10 41.80 22.08
CA SER A 193 20.37 43.03 22.86
C SER A 193 19.85 44.30 22.18
N VAL A 194 19.61 44.30 20.87
CA VAL A 194 19.23 45.52 20.12
C VAL A 194 17.71 45.70 20.11
N LEU A 195 16.95 44.61 20.08
CA LEU A 195 15.48 44.64 20.05
C LEU A 195 14.84 45.09 21.37
N HIS A 196 15.54 44.99 22.51
CA HIS A 196 15.01 45.39 23.83
C HIS A 196 15.30 46.84 24.23
N ARG A 197 15.88 47.67 23.36
CA ARG A 197 16.27 49.06 23.67
C ARG A 197 15.47 50.14 22.95
N LEU A 198 14.23 49.86 22.56
CA LEU A 198 13.30 50.90 22.10
C LEU A 198 12.12 51.01 23.08
N PRO A 199 11.94 52.16 23.77
CA PRO A 199 10.80 52.36 24.65
C PRO A 199 9.57 52.72 23.81
N ILE A 200 8.56 51.83 23.90
CA ILE A 200 7.12 52.10 23.88
C ILE A 200 6.68 53.29 23.02
N LEU A 201 6.42 53.03 21.74
CA LEU A 201 5.44 53.79 20.95
C LEU A 201 4.70 52.85 19.97
N GLU A 202 4.02 51.84 20.50
CA GLU A 202 2.92 51.16 19.79
C GLU A 202 1.81 50.81 20.79
N MET A 203 1.18 51.86 21.29
CA MET A 203 -0.16 51.79 21.88
C MET A 203 -0.99 52.72 21.00
N PHE A 204 -2.08 52.21 20.41
CA PHE A 204 -2.99 52.89 19.47
C PHE A 204 -2.70 52.80 17.96
N LEU A 205 -2.39 51.63 17.41
CA LEU A 205 -2.92 51.20 16.10
C LEU A 205 -3.07 49.68 16.12
N GLY A 206 -4.27 49.17 15.84
CA GLY A 206 -4.49 47.73 15.72
C GLY A 206 -3.65 47.18 14.58
N ASN A 207 -2.65 46.35 14.91
CA ASN A 207 -1.83 45.69 13.90
C ASN A 207 -2.76 44.80 13.06
N PRO A 208 -2.91 45.02 11.73
CA PRO A 208 -3.73 44.15 10.91
C PRO A 208 -3.16 42.75 11.05
N ARG A 209 -4.01 41.76 11.38
CA ARG A 209 -3.62 40.36 11.28
C ARG A 209 -3.17 40.17 9.84
N VAL A 210 -1.86 39.99 9.63
CA VAL A 210 -1.34 39.50 8.37
C VAL A 210 -2.15 38.25 8.06
N PRO A 211 -2.86 38.19 6.91
CA PRO A 211 -3.57 36.98 6.53
C PRO A 211 -2.59 35.83 6.66
N ARG A 212 -2.91 34.86 7.53
CA ARG A 212 -2.12 33.65 7.67
C ARG A 212 -2.02 33.09 6.25
N ALA A 213 -0.81 33.03 5.69
CA ALA A 213 -0.60 32.45 4.38
C ALA A 213 -1.31 31.08 4.39
N PRO A 214 -2.06 30.73 3.33
CA PRO A 214 -2.66 29.41 3.26
C PRO A 214 -1.55 28.38 3.53
N PRO A 215 -1.84 27.33 4.33
CA PRO A 215 -0.86 26.28 4.53
C PRO A 215 -0.38 25.83 3.13
N PRO A 216 0.93 25.57 2.95
CA PRO A 216 1.40 25.05 1.68
C PRO A 216 0.54 23.83 1.32
N PRO A 217 0.16 23.66 0.04
CA PRO A 217 -0.60 22.49 -0.37
C PRO A 217 0.14 21.26 0.18
N PRO A 218 -0.57 20.33 0.85
CA PRO A 218 0.06 19.13 1.36
C PRO A 218 0.81 18.45 0.20
N PRO A 219 1.98 17.83 0.45
CA PRO A 219 2.70 17.15 -0.61
C PRO A 219 1.74 16.18 -1.29
N HIS A 220 1.75 16.12 -2.62
CA HIS A 220 0.69 15.49 -3.44
C HIS A 220 0.38 14.02 -3.09
N ALA A 221 1.27 13.32 -2.38
CA ALA A 221 1.07 11.96 -1.87
C ALA A 221 0.56 11.85 -0.41
N ALA A 222 0.40 12.96 0.32
CA ALA A 222 -0.01 12.96 1.72
C ALA A 222 -1.46 12.50 1.97
N SER A 223 -2.28 12.50 0.92
CA SER A 223 -3.69 12.08 0.93
C SER A 223 -3.90 10.63 0.47
N ILE A 224 -2.83 9.87 0.28
CA ILE A 224 -2.87 8.47 -0.13
C ILE A 224 -2.77 7.58 1.11
N THR A 225 -3.69 6.64 1.25
CA THR A 225 -3.69 5.65 2.32
C THR A 225 -3.84 4.24 1.75
N HIS A 226 -2.90 3.37 2.09
CA HIS A 226 -2.93 1.96 1.79
C HIS A 226 -3.50 1.19 2.98
N VAL A 227 -4.33 0.18 2.72
CA VAL A 227 -4.89 -0.69 3.75
C VAL A 227 -4.70 -2.13 3.32
N TYR A 228 -3.94 -2.89 4.08
CA TYR A 228 -3.63 -4.28 3.76
C TYR A 228 -3.33 -5.10 5.02
N HIS A 229 -3.24 -6.41 4.86
CA HIS A 229 -3.04 -7.33 5.98
C HIS A 229 -1.80 -8.21 5.80
N THR A 230 -1.14 -8.61 6.90
CA THR A 230 0.15 -9.32 6.86
C THR A 230 0.10 -10.72 6.22
N ALA A 231 -1.08 -11.34 6.11
CA ALA A 231 -1.23 -12.64 5.45
C ALA A 231 -1.34 -12.56 3.91
N ASP A 232 -1.40 -11.36 3.33
CA ASP A 232 -1.42 -11.17 1.87
C ASP A 232 0.02 -10.93 1.40
N PRO A 233 0.60 -11.79 0.54
CA PRO A 233 1.98 -11.63 0.08
C PRO A 233 2.20 -10.49 -0.93
N ILE A 234 1.13 -9.95 -1.54
CA ILE A 234 1.24 -9.01 -2.67
C ILE A 234 1.75 -7.62 -2.25
N PRO A 235 1.17 -6.94 -1.24
CA PRO A 235 1.65 -5.64 -0.77
C PRO A 235 3.11 -5.67 -0.32
N PHE A 236 3.58 -6.82 0.19
CA PHE A 236 4.96 -6.97 0.63
C PHE A 236 5.93 -7.40 -0.49
N GLY A 237 5.47 -7.52 -1.73
CA GLY A 237 6.31 -7.95 -2.86
C GLY A 237 6.88 -9.36 -2.71
N THR A 238 6.24 -10.22 -1.91
CA THR A 238 6.73 -11.58 -1.60
C THR A 238 6.09 -12.65 -2.49
N CYS A 239 5.12 -12.26 -3.33
CA CYS A 239 4.51 -13.14 -4.33
C CYS A 239 5.32 -13.18 -5.65
N ASN A 240 6.62 -13.47 -5.56
CA ASN A 240 7.55 -13.40 -6.71
C ASN A 240 8.42 -14.66 -6.90
N GLY A 241 8.42 -15.60 -5.95
CA GLY A 241 9.28 -16.78 -6.01
C GLY A 241 8.89 -17.76 -7.13
N PRO A 242 9.82 -18.59 -7.63
CA PRO A 242 9.58 -19.53 -8.74
C PRO A 242 8.44 -20.53 -8.48
N TYR A 243 8.19 -20.86 -7.21
CA TYR A 243 7.11 -21.75 -6.76
C TYR A 243 5.88 -21.00 -6.22
N SER A 244 5.86 -19.68 -6.33
CA SER A 244 4.69 -18.89 -5.91
C SER A 244 3.54 -19.06 -6.90
N ILE A 245 2.31 -18.95 -6.39
CA ILE A 245 1.09 -19.01 -7.20
C ILE A 245 1.06 -17.83 -8.18
N CYS A 246 1.56 -16.64 -7.79
CA CYS A 246 1.71 -15.50 -8.68
C CYS A 246 2.65 -15.81 -9.86
N ALA A 247 3.83 -16.37 -9.58
CA ALA A 247 4.77 -16.75 -10.63
C ALA A 247 4.19 -17.82 -11.57
N THR A 248 3.44 -18.78 -11.04
CA THR A 248 2.74 -19.79 -11.85
C THR A 248 1.62 -19.16 -12.70
N GLY A 249 0.96 -18.13 -12.16
CA GLY A 249 -0.07 -17.36 -12.85
C GLY A 249 0.44 -16.36 -13.89
N GLY A 250 1.76 -16.15 -13.99
CA GLY A 250 2.33 -15.19 -14.91
C GLY A 250 2.46 -13.77 -14.35
N TYR A 251 2.41 -13.59 -13.03
CA TYR A 251 2.58 -12.31 -12.34
C TYR A 251 3.96 -12.17 -11.67
N ALA A 252 4.65 -11.06 -11.95
CA ALA A 252 5.94 -10.67 -11.39
C ALA A 252 5.77 -9.43 -10.49
N LEU A 253 5.18 -9.64 -9.32
CA LEU A 253 4.90 -8.58 -8.32
C LEU A 253 6.08 -8.52 -7.34
N GLU A 254 7.13 -7.79 -7.72
CA GLU A 254 8.41 -7.75 -6.99
C GLU A 254 8.55 -6.54 -6.06
N THR A 255 7.77 -5.50 -6.30
CA THR A 255 7.79 -4.23 -5.56
C THR A 255 6.92 -4.30 -4.31
N LYS A 256 7.34 -3.56 -3.28
CA LYS A 256 6.74 -3.57 -1.93
C LYS A 256 6.58 -2.19 -1.31
N CYS A 257 7.20 -1.17 -1.88
CA CYS A 257 7.16 0.17 -1.32
C CYS A 257 5.94 0.95 -1.81
N HIS A 258 5.21 1.59 -0.90
CA HIS A 258 4.00 2.37 -1.21
C HIS A 258 4.24 3.88 -1.12
N LEU A 259 3.37 4.66 -1.76
CA LEU A 259 3.25 6.10 -1.57
C LEU A 259 2.34 6.43 -0.37
N GLY A 260 2.54 7.60 0.23
CA GLY A 260 1.67 8.07 1.32
C GLY A 260 1.83 7.24 2.61
N LYS A 261 0.69 6.83 3.18
CA LYS A 261 0.66 6.12 4.47
C LYS A 261 0.07 4.72 4.32
N SER A 262 0.50 3.78 5.15
CA SER A 262 0.06 2.38 5.17
C SER A 262 -0.60 2.04 6.51
N ILE A 263 -1.76 1.42 6.46
CA ILE A 263 -2.47 0.80 7.58
C ILE A 263 -2.32 -0.71 7.41
N ILE A 264 -1.66 -1.35 8.38
CA ILE A 264 -1.31 -2.76 8.31
C ILE A 264 -2.08 -3.54 9.37
N LEU A 265 -2.93 -4.46 8.94
CA LEU A 265 -3.67 -5.38 9.81
C LEU A 265 -2.84 -6.64 10.04
N ASP A 266 -2.34 -6.84 11.26
CA ASP A 266 -1.45 -7.98 11.57
C ASP A 266 -2.18 -9.32 11.74
N THR A 267 -2.73 -9.85 10.66
CA THR A 267 -3.48 -11.11 10.63
C THR A 267 -2.61 -12.35 10.90
N VAL A 268 -1.32 -12.32 10.57
CA VAL A 268 -0.41 -13.44 10.82
C VAL A 268 -0.17 -13.63 12.31
N ASN A 269 0.18 -12.57 13.06
CA ASN A 269 0.48 -12.75 14.47
C ASN A 269 -0.78 -12.76 15.34
N ARG A 270 -1.79 -11.95 15.02
CA ARG A 270 -3.01 -11.81 15.83
C ARG A 270 -4.02 -12.91 15.56
N MET A 271 -4.24 -13.26 14.28
CA MET A 271 -5.23 -14.28 13.88
C MET A 271 -4.62 -15.63 13.48
N LYS A 272 -3.28 -15.76 13.53
CA LYS A 272 -2.56 -16.99 13.13
C LYS A 272 -2.81 -17.40 11.68
N TRP A 273 -3.11 -16.44 10.82
CA TRP A 273 -3.29 -16.71 9.40
C TRP A 273 -1.95 -17.08 8.76
N LEU A 274 -1.96 -18.13 7.94
CA LEU A 274 -0.85 -18.42 7.04
C LEU A 274 -0.84 -17.39 5.90
N VAL A 275 0.36 -16.94 5.51
CA VAL A 275 0.56 -16.13 4.32
C VAL A 275 0.10 -16.91 3.09
N ASP A 276 -0.89 -16.37 2.37
CA ASP A 276 -1.55 -17.06 1.27
C ASP A 276 -2.19 -16.04 0.33
N VAL A 277 -1.78 -16.07 -0.95
CA VAL A 277 -2.33 -15.17 -1.98
C VAL A 277 -3.84 -15.32 -2.16
N ARG A 278 -4.45 -16.45 -1.76
CA ARG A 278 -5.90 -16.61 -1.80
C ARG A 278 -6.63 -15.66 -0.84
N LYS A 279 -5.90 -15.04 0.10
CA LYS A 279 -6.43 -14.03 1.02
C LYS A 279 -6.42 -12.61 0.44
N HIS A 280 -5.74 -12.38 -0.69
CA HIS A 280 -5.76 -11.12 -1.45
C HIS A 280 -7.11 -10.80 -2.11
N VAL A 281 -8.21 -11.43 -1.70
CA VAL A 281 -9.51 -11.07 -2.23
C VAL A 281 -10.05 -9.95 -1.36
N ILE A 282 -10.43 -8.82 -1.96
CA ILE A 282 -11.01 -7.64 -1.28
C ILE A 282 -12.03 -7.96 -0.18
N LYS A 283 -12.75 -9.08 -0.31
CA LYS A 283 -13.67 -9.57 0.72
C LYS A 283 -12.98 -9.81 2.08
N GLN A 284 -11.74 -10.26 2.11
CA GLN A 284 -11.00 -10.50 3.35
C GLN A 284 -10.74 -9.21 4.10
N VAL A 285 -10.11 -8.21 3.47
CA VAL A 285 -9.87 -6.92 4.13
C VAL A 285 -11.16 -6.21 4.52
N VAL A 286 -12.21 -6.29 3.69
CA VAL A 286 -13.55 -5.77 4.07
C VAL A 286 -14.06 -6.48 5.33
N GLN A 287 -13.98 -7.81 5.39
CA GLN A 287 -14.40 -8.57 6.56
C GLN A 287 -13.61 -8.22 7.81
N LEU A 288 -12.31 -7.92 7.72
CA LEU A 288 -11.48 -7.50 8.85
C LEU A 288 -11.90 -6.12 9.36
N LEU A 289 -12.20 -5.19 8.45
CA LEU A 289 -12.62 -3.83 8.80
C LEU A 289 -14.05 -3.77 9.34
N ASP A 290 -14.93 -4.67 8.90
CA ASP A 290 -16.33 -4.74 9.34
C ASP A 290 -16.52 -5.54 10.66
N MET A 291 -15.46 -6.07 11.27
CA MET A 291 -15.59 -6.81 12.54
C MET A 291 -16.12 -5.88 13.66
N PRO A 292 -16.97 -6.39 14.57
CA PRO A 292 -17.52 -5.57 15.65
C PRO A 292 -16.40 -5.06 16.56
N GLU A 293 -16.53 -3.80 17.00
CA GLU A 293 -15.54 -3.16 17.86
C GLU A 293 -15.35 -3.89 19.18
N GLU A 294 -16.41 -4.48 19.76
CA GLU A 294 -16.39 -5.18 21.05
C GLU A 294 -17.04 -6.57 20.92
N GLY A 295 -16.41 -7.62 21.46
CA GLY A 295 -16.96 -8.99 21.48
C GLY A 295 -15.89 -10.09 21.53
N GLU A 296 -16.30 -11.35 21.64
CA GLU A 296 -15.37 -12.51 21.58
C GLU A 296 -14.67 -12.65 20.22
N ASP A 297 -15.22 -12.01 19.18
CA ASP A 297 -14.74 -12.06 17.80
C ASP A 297 -13.94 -10.81 17.37
N GLY A 298 -13.83 -9.79 18.23
CA GLY A 298 -13.02 -8.60 17.96
C GLY A 298 -11.53 -8.94 17.94
N VAL A 299 -10.75 -8.24 17.13
CA VAL A 299 -9.28 -8.35 17.11
C VAL A 299 -8.68 -7.02 17.54
N ASP A 300 -7.88 -7.03 18.61
CA ASP A 300 -7.05 -5.88 18.97
C ASP A 300 -5.86 -5.83 18.01
N TRP A 301 -5.91 -4.88 17.08
CA TRP A 301 -4.82 -4.61 16.16
C TRP A 301 -3.66 -3.83 16.81
N GLY A 302 -3.84 -3.38 18.06
CA GLY A 302 -2.84 -2.70 18.90
C GLY A 302 -2.83 -1.17 18.77
N GLU A 303 -2.60 -0.48 19.88
CA GLU A 303 -1.94 0.84 19.88
C GLU A 303 -0.44 0.60 20.12
N GLU A 304 0.40 0.78 19.11
CA GLU A 304 1.84 0.82 19.34
C GLU A 304 2.31 2.27 19.55
N GLY A 305 2.70 2.58 20.79
CA GLY A 305 3.48 3.77 21.13
C GLY A 305 2.92 4.64 22.26
N GLY A 306 3.03 4.17 23.50
CA GLY A 306 2.88 4.96 24.72
C GLY A 306 3.58 4.23 25.87
N GLY A 307 4.75 4.71 26.28
CA GLY A 307 5.53 4.09 27.34
C GLY A 307 4.84 4.27 28.69
N ASP A 308 4.82 3.19 29.45
CA ASP A 308 4.98 3.23 30.89
C ASP A 308 5.93 2.07 31.22
N ASP A 309 7.11 2.44 31.71
CA ASP A 309 8.00 1.55 32.43
C ASP A 309 7.23 1.03 33.64
N ASP A 310 7.08 -0.29 33.80
CA ASP A 310 7.05 -0.98 35.10
C ASP A 310 6.98 -2.52 34.88
N ASP A 311 8.04 -3.16 35.35
CA ASP A 311 8.18 -4.50 35.94
C ASP A 311 8.10 -5.80 35.09
N ASP A 312 9.31 -6.36 34.88
CA ASP A 312 9.71 -7.76 35.05
C ASP A 312 8.93 -8.88 34.34
N ASP A 313 9.33 -9.19 33.10
CA ASP A 313 9.54 -10.56 32.64
C ASP A 313 10.49 -10.55 31.41
N ASP A 314 11.68 -11.11 31.58
CA ASP A 314 12.71 -11.27 30.54
C ASP A 314 12.25 -12.26 29.45
N GLU A 315 11.46 -11.79 28.48
CA GLU A 315 11.40 -12.37 27.14
C GLU A 315 11.64 -11.24 26.13
N PRO A 316 12.74 -11.25 25.34
CA PRO A 316 13.07 -10.14 24.47
C PRO A 316 12.01 -10.03 23.37
N ASP A 317 11.24 -8.95 23.46
CA ASP A 317 10.26 -8.51 22.47
C ASP A 317 10.96 -8.32 21.12
N PRO A 318 10.66 -9.12 20.07
CA PRO A 318 11.49 -9.21 18.86
C PRO A 318 11.41 -7.98 17.94
N CYS A 319 10.72 -6.92 18.37
CA CYS A 319 10.48 -5.71 17.59
C CYS A 319 11.04 -4.42 18.23
N LYS A 320 11.71 -4.50 19.40
CA LYS A 320 12.43 -3.35 19.96
C LYS A 320 13.82 -3.20 19.31
N GLY A 321 13.83 -2.61 18.13
CA GLY A 321 15.06 -2.25 17.44
C GLY A 321 14.76 -2.05 15.96
N GLY A 322 14.82 -0.79 15.52
CA GLY A 322 14.76 -0.48 14.10
C GLY A 322 15.72 -1.36 13.31
N ASP A 323 15.25 -1.77 12.14
CA ASP A 323 16.02 -2.37 11.04
C ASP A 323 16.07 -3.91 10.89
N TRP A 324 15.15 -4.71 11.49
CA TRP A 324 15.20 -6.18 11.23
C TRP A 324 13.90 -7.01 11.13
N CYS A 325 12.69 -6.45 11.22
CA CYS A 325 11.47 -7.29 11.16
C CYS A 325 11.06 -7.79 9.76
N LEU A 326 11.63 -7.25 8.67
CA LEU A 326 11.10 -7.49 7.31
C LEU A 326 11.82 -8.58 6.49
N GLN A 327 12.97 -9.11 6.92
CA GLN A 327 13.79 -9.97 6.03
C GLN A 327 14.07 -11.41 6.53
N GLN A 328 13.99 -11.74 7.83
CA GLN A 328 14.59 -13.00 8.31
C GLN A 328 13.66 -14.18 8.61
N ARG A 329 12.32 -14.03 8.61
CA ARG A 329 11.44 -15.17 8.93
C ARG A 329 11.10 -16.10 7.75
N VAL A 330 11.27 -15.66 6.51
CA VAL A 330 11.04 -16.51 5.30
C VAL A 330 12.19 -17.51 5.08
N LEU A 331 13.40 -17.23 5.56
CA LEU A 331 14.55 -18.13 5.41
C LEU A 331 14.58 -19.28 6.42
N SER A 332 13.85 -19.17 7.54
CA SER A 332 13.79 -20.24 8.56
C SER A 332 12.95 -21.45 8.13
N THR A 333 12.02 -21.27 7.18
CA THR A 333 11.19 -22.34 6.61
C THR A 333 11.86 -23.10 5.46
N LEU A 334 12.95 -22.59 4.88
CA LEU A 334 13.68 -23.23 3.77
C LEU A 334 14.84 -24.14 4.23
N ARG A 335 15.18 -24.14 5.53
CA ARG A 335 16.22 -25.02 6.11
C ARG A 335 15.67 -26.24 6.86
N GLY A 336 14.36 -26.46 6.83
CA GLY A 336 13.69 -27.60 7.46
C GLY A 336 13.42 -28.79 6.53
N TRP A 337 14.00 -28.81 5.32
CA TRP A 337 13.69 -29.82 4.30
C TRP A 337 14.72 -30.95 4.17
N ASP A 338 15.61 -31.11 5.15
CA ASP A 338 16.50 -32.27 5.27
C ASP A 338 16.33 -32.90 6.65
N SER A 339 15.39 -33.83 6.77
CA SER A 339 15.43 -35.04 7.62
C SER A 339 14.03 -35.68 7.71
N VAL A 340 13.57 -36.28 6.61
CA VAL A 340 12.51 -37.28 6.66
C VAL A 340 13.17 -38.65 6.58
N VAL A 341 13.41 -39.26 7.75
CA VAL A 341 13.70 -40.69 7.88
C VAL A 341 12.44 -41.35 8.46
N PRO A 342 11.84 -42.37 7.81
CA PRO A 342 10.65 -43.01 8.32
C PRO A 342 10.99 -44.20 9.24
N GLY A 343 10.36 -44.24 10.41
CA GLY A 343 10.06 -45.49 11.12
C GLY A 343 10.81 -45.74 12.44
N GLY A 344 10.05 -46.00 13.51
CA GLY A 344 10.55 -46.62 14.74
C GLY A 344 9.60 -46.50 15.92
N TRP A 345 8.86 -47.58 16.22
CA TRP A 345 7.96 -47.74 17.37
C TRP A 345 8.70 -47.82 18.72
N GLY A 346 8.12 -47.29 19.80
CA GLY A 346 8.50 -47.62 21.19
C GLY A 346 7.69 -46.87 22.27
N PRO A 347 7.28 -47.49 23.41
CA PRO A 347 6.11 -47.07 24.18
C PRO A 347 6.42 -46.36 25.52
N GLY A 348 5.50 -45.46 25.92
CA GLY A 348 5.08 -45.25 27.32
C GLY A 348 5.81 -44.17 28.13
N ARG A 349 5.04 -43.18 28.61
CA ARG A 349 4.78 -42.92 30.05
C ARG A 349 4.09 -41.57 30.30
N GLY A 350 3.02 -41.61 31.09
CA GLY A 350 2.83 -40.67 32.20
C GLY A 350 2.13 -39.35 31.93
N LYS A 351 0.78 -39.38 31.87
CA LYS A 351 -0.07 -38.23 32.22
C LYS A 351 0.28 -37.76 33.64
N LYS A 352 0.73 -36.51 33.78
CA LYS A 352 0.66 -35.76 35.05
C LYS A 352 -0.23 -34.55 34.87
N ASN A 353 -1.44 -34.65 35.42
CA ASN A 353 -2.37 -33.55 35.66
C ASN A 353 -1.68 -32.51 36.55
N LYS A 354 -1.42 -31.31 36.02
CA LYS A 354 -1.14 -30.13 36.84
C LYS A 354 -2.45 -29.36 36.98
N LYS A 355 -3.10 -29.58 38.12
CA LYS A 355 -4.24 -28.80 38.63
C LYS A 355 -3.74 -27.34 38.78
N LYS A 356 -4.16 -26.42 37.91
CA LYS A 356 -4.05 -24.98 38.19
C LYS A 356 -5.29 -24.58 39.01
N LYS A 357 -5.01 -24.06 40.21
CA LYS A 357 -5.96 -23.42 41.12
C LYS A 357 -6.63 -22.25 40.39
N GLY A 358 -7.93 -22.08 40.62
CA GLY A 358 -8.62 -20.84 40.32
C GLY A 358 -7.98 -19.69 41.10
N GLY A 359 -7.73 -18.60 40.38
CA GLY A 359 -7.38 -17.28 40.85
C GLY A 359 -8.18 -16.29 40.03
N ASP A 360 -8.58 -15.21 40.70
CA ASP A 360 -9.60 -14.24 40.33
C ASP A 360 -9.55 -13.68 38.89
N GLY A 361 -10.77 -13.49 38.36
CA GLY A 361 -11.17 -12.55 37.32
C GLY A 361 -10.08 -11.79 36.57
N ASP A 362 -9.59 -12.37 35.48
CA ASP A 362 -9.11 -11.58 34.36
C ASP A 362 -10.32 -10.86 33.76
N GLU A 363 -10.53 -9.60 34.13
CA GLU A 363 -11.32 -8.68 33.32
C GLU A 363 -10.69 -8.66 31.93
N LYS A 364 -11.34 -9.34 30.97
CA LYS A 364 -10.97 -9.24 29.56
C LYS A 364 -11.04 -7.75 29.21
N LYS A 365 -9.89 -7.11 29.03
CA LYS A 365 -9.80 -5.74 28.53
C LYS A 365 -10.71 -5.64 27.29
N PRO A 366 -11.56 -4.60 27.18
CA PRO A 366 -12.44 -4.46 26.03
C PRO A 366 -11.56 -4.47 24.78
N ILE A 367 -11.73 -5.52 23.99
CA ILE A 367 -11.08 -5.65 22.68
C ILE A 367 -11.69 -4.55 21.83
N SER A 368 -10.86 -3.78 21.15
CA SER A 368 -11.27 -2.69 20.27
C SER A 368 -10.82 -3.06 18.85
N ASN A 369 -11.76 -3.24 17.90
CA ASN A 369 -11.46 -3.40 16.47
C ASN A 369 -11.00 -2.07 15.82
N ARG A 370 -10.24 -1.25 16.54
CA ARG A 370 -9.80 0.05 16.05
C ARG A 370 -8.81 -0.15 14.92
N VAL A 371 -9.08 0.50 13.79
CA VAL A 371 -8.14 0.54 12.67
C VAL A 371 -6.80 1.12 13.16
N PRO A 372 -5.65 0.43 12.92
CA PRO A 372 -4.34 0.91 13.31
C PRO A 372 -4.02 2.31 12.79
N LYS A 373 -3.13 3.02 13.51
CA LYS A 373 -2.64 4.31 13.02
C LYS A 373 -1.87 4.12 11.70
N PRO A 374 -2.10 5.00 10.71
CA PRO A 374 -1.38 4.93 9.45
C PRO A 374 0.09 5.32 9.65
N ILE A 375 1.02 4.51 9.13
CA ILE A 375 2.47 4.72 9.19
C ILE A 375 3.02 5.13 7.82
N ILE A 376 4.13 5.86 7.79
CA ILE A 376 4.84 6.18 6.54
C ILE A 376 5.97 5.15 6.37
N GLU A 377 6.11 4.60 5.16
CA GLU A 377 7.18 3.66 4.84
C GLU A 377 8.50 4.39 4.59
N SER A 378 9.22 4.74 5.67
CA SER A 378 10.57 5.29 5.63
C SER A 378 11.59 4.23 5.17
N ASP A 379 12.60 4.64 4.40
CA ASP A 379 13.74 3.82 3.97
C ASP A 379 13.41 2.51 3.22
N CYS A 380 12.21 2.37 2.68
CA CYS A 380 11.89 1.20 1.86
C CYS A 380 12.63 1.24 0.50
N VAL A 381 13.28 0.13 0.15
CA VAL A 381 14.02 -0.04 -1.10
C VAL A 381 13.44 -1.23 -1.86
N ASP A 382 13.01 -0.95 -3.10
CA ASP A 382 12.61 -1.95 -4.06
C ASP A 382 13.80 -2.41 -4.90
N CYS A 383 13.73 -3.65 -5.40
CA CYS A 383 14.58 -4.12 -6.48
C CYS A 383 16.10 -4.03 -6.23
N PHE A 384 16.55 -4.13 -4.97
CA PHE A 384 17.96 -4.02 -4.56
C PHE A 384 18.95 -4.96 -5.28
N ARG A 385 18.45 -6.02 -5.94
CA ARG A 385 19.26 -6.96 -6.73
C ARG A 385 19.57 -6.46 -8.14
N TRP A 386 18.86 -5.43 -8.61
CA TRP A 386 18.97 -4.88 -9.96
C TRP A 386 19.86 -3.65 -9.97
N GLU A 387 20.67 -3.53 -11.02
CA GLU A 387 21.48 -2.36 -11.32
C GLU A 387 20.77 -1.55 -12.42
N PHE A 388 20.27 -0.37 -12.08
CA PHE A 388 19.57 0.52 -13.01
C PHE A 388 20.53 1.55 -13.61
N GLY A 389 20.47 1.74 -14.92
CA GLY A 389 21.41 2.61 -15.65
C GLY A 389 21.00 2.80 -17.10
N SER A 390 21.89 3.40 -17.90
CA SER A 390 21.70 3.60 -19.33
C SER A 390 22.50 2.55 -20.10
N TYR A 391 21.85 1.46 -20.50
CA TYR A 391 22.51 0.29 -21.12
C TYR A 391 22.14 0.10 -22.59
N LYS A 392 20.98 0.60 -23.04
CA LYS A 392 20.53 0.44 -24.43
C LYS A 392 21.12 1.47 -25.38
N ASP A 393 21.33 2.69 -24.90
CA ASP A 393 21.95 3.75 -25.71
C ASP A 393 23.42 3.41 -26.03
N GLU A 394 24.11 2.72 -25.12
CA GLU A 394 25.50 2.28 -25.31
C GLU A 394 25.64 1.16 -26.35
N LEU A 395 24.64 0.27 -26.46
CA LEU A 395 24.62 -0.80 -27.46
C LEU A 395 24.38 -0.25 -28.88
N LYS A 396 23.57 0.80 -29.02
CA LYS A 396 23.36 1.51 -30.31
C LYS A 396 24.57 2.34 -30.72
N ALA A 397 25.35 2.85 -29.77
CA ALA A 397 26.57 3.60 -30.05
C ALA A 397 27.77 2.70 -30.46
N GLN A 398 27.66 1.38 -30.28
CA GLN A 398 28.66 0.38 -30.65
C GLN A 398 28.30 -0.44 -31.90
N SER A 399 27.11 -0.20 -32.50
CA SER A 399 26.64 -0.79 -33.75
C SER A 399 26.67 0.23 -34.88
#